data_AF-A0A7S2L7D0-F1
#
_entry.id   AF-A0A7S2L7D0-F1
#
_cell.length_a   1.000
_cell.length_b   1.000
_cell.length_c   1.000
_cell.angle_alpha   90.00
_cell.angle_beta   90.00
_cell.angle_gamma   90.00
#
_symmetry.space_group_name_H-M   'P 1'
#
loop_
_entity.id
_entity.type
_entity.pdbx_description
1 polymer ?
#
loop_
_entity_poly.entity_id
_entity_poly.type
_entity_poly.pdbx_seq_one_letter_code
_entity_poly.pdbx_strand_id
1 'polypeptide(L)'
;LFIKFDLRHFTFLVLFGAALHYAVVTYQHIRIYDNPIASMPRSTEKSRNKNEQQNKLDALLDWTSKQGRILTAGGLANNFTPLGSFVPTDLPHHHLEEKSTHAAFRAFKARMTGNRKNLVCGAWDRALFQGAFEHTSNLEEAVFNIQTNTLFVDIRIPLLRDEIIKNNTGGVDICPRRPDDVRVLSRQHAFAGYTLQEYEAGRPVCTRHHCIDWNFVPNLSVPRSIPNRWWVEMDDTGNVWKEWAYGRDEHGQHYYCERWERLEDDCRGDGFVLALRKSEECDRDGILVVVGVSFSFWLCIMGISECFLIHGTCVFLKYI
;
A
#
# COMPACT_ATOMS: atom_id res chain seq x y z
N LEU A 1 14.45 -19.15 -10.16
CA LEU A 1 15.84 -19.03 -9.68
C LEU A 1 15.79 -18.59 -8.22
N PHE A 2 16.14 -19.43 -7.25
CA PHE A 2 16.34 -19.00 -5.85
C PHE A 2 17.77 -18.51 -5.73
N ILE A 3 17.99 -17.20 -5.80
CA ILE A 3 19.26 -16.61 -5.40
C ILE A 3 19.19 -16.47 -3.89
N LYS A 4 19.98 -17.25 -3.14
CA LYS A 4 20.21 -16.99 -1.71
C LYS A 4 20.93 -15.65 -1.61
N PHE A 5 20.21 -14.62 -1.17
CA PHE A 5 20.83 -13.34 -0.83
C PHE A 5 21.36 -13.42 0.60
N ASP A 6 22.69 -13.30 0.77
CA ASP A 6 23.30 -12.99 2.07
C ASP A 6 22.80 -11.60 2.51
N LEU A 7 22.44 -11.47 3.80
CA LEU A 7 22.01 -10.25 4.45
C LEU A 7 22.89 -9.04 4.09
N ARG A 8 24.19 -9.25 3.87
CA ARG A 8 25.15 -8.21 3.46
C ARG A 8 24.83 -7.56 2.10
N HIS A 9 24.37 -8.34 1.13
CA HIS A 9 24.00 -7.83 -0.20
C HIS A 9 22.65 -7.09 -0.16
N PHE A 10 21.72 -7.56 0.67
CA PHE A 10 20.46 -6.86 0.91
C PHE A 10 20.70 -5.52 1.64
N THR A 11 21.55 -5.52 2.67
CA THR A 11 21.96 -4.30 3.36
C THR A 11 22.63 -3.32 2.40
N PHE A 12 23.48 -3.79 1.48
CA PHE A 12 24.07 -2.91 0.46
C PHE A 12 23.00 -2.29 -0.46
N LEU A 13 22.07 -3.08 -0.98
CA LEU A 13 20.97 -2.58 -1.83
C LEU A 13 20.07 -1.57 -1.10
N VAL A 14 19.74 -1.84 0.16
CA VAL A 14 18.92 -0.95 0.99
C VAL A 14 19.67 0.34 1.34
N LEU A 15 20.94 0.24 1.77
CA LEU A 15 21.75 1.41 2.10
C LEU A 15 22.05 2.27 0.87
N PHE A 16 22.28 1.65 -0.29
CA PHE A 16 22.48 2.36 -1.55
C PHE A 16 21.20 3.05 -2.01
N GLY A 17 20.05 2.37 -1.95
CA GLY A 17 18.74 2.97 -2.22
C GLY A 17 18.41 4.12 -1.26
N ALA A 18 18.76 3.99 0.02
CA ALA A 18 18.55 5.02 1.05
C ALA A 18 19.41 6.26 0.78
N ALA A 19 20.69 6.06 0.46
CA ALA A 19 21.61 7.14 0.13
C ALA A 19 21.17 7.89 -1.13
N LEU A 20 20.65 7.17 -2.13
CA LEU A 20 20.16 7.76 -3.37
C LEU A 20 18.86 8.56 -3.17
N HIS A 21 17.91 8.03 -2.40
CA HIS A 21 16.69 8.75 -2.04
C HIS A 21 17.00 10.02 -1.24
N TYR A 22 17.94 9.93 -0.28
CA TYR A 22 18.39 11.10 0.49
C TYR A 22 18.98 12.18 -0.43
N ALA A 23 19.79 11.80 -1.44
CA ALA A 23 20.34 12.74 -2.41
C ALA A 23 19.24 13.44 -3.24
N VAL A 24 18.22 12.70 -3.68
CA VAL A 24 17.11 13.24 -4.50
C VAL A 24 16.21 14.18 -3.69
N VAL A 25 15.85 13.81 -2.47
CA VAL A 25 15.01 14.64 -1.57
C VAL A 25 15.75 15.91 -1.16
N THR A 26 17.05 15.81 -0.87
CA THR A 26 17.88 16.98 -0.52
C THR A 26 17.97 17.96 -1.69
N TYR A 27 18.05 17.47 -2.94
CA TYR A 27 18.10 18.31 -4.13
C TYR A 27 16.79 19.08 -4.38
N GLN A 28 15.63 18.46 -4.11
CA GLN A 28 14.33 19.14 -4.24
C GLN A 28 14.10 20.19 -3.14
N HIS A 29 14.60 19.95 -1.93
CA HIS A 29 14.49 20.89 -0.81
C HIS A 29 15.27 22.20 -1.01
N ILE A 30 16.38 22.19 -1.76
CA ILE A 30 17.22 23.39 -1.98
C ILE A 30 16.55 24.43 -2.90
N ARG A 31 15.54 24.06 -3.70
CA ARG A 31 14.88 24.99 -4.64
C ARG A 31 13.68 25.78 -4.08
N ILE A 32 13.20 25.46 -2.87
CA ILE A 32 11.93 26.02 -2.35
C ILE A 32 12.15 27.19 -1.36
N TYR A 33 13.39 27.44 -0.93
CA TYR A 33 13.68 28.47 0.08
C TYR A 33 14.27 29.75 -0.53
N ASP A 34 13.42 30.55 -1.17
CA ASP A 34 13.64 31.99 -1.32
C ASP A 34 12.28 32.70 -1.33
N ASN A 35 11.75 33.00 -0.14
CA ASN A 35 10.71 34.02 -0.02
C ASN A 35 10.75 34.71 1.36
N PRO A 36 10.86 36.04 1.42
CA PRO A 36 10.89 36.79 2.66
C PRO A 36 9.47 36.96 3.23
N ILE A 37 9.28 36.54 4.49
CA ILE A 37 8.01 36.65 5.20
C ILE A 37 7.82 38.08 5.72
N ALA A 38 6.79 38.77 5.22
CA ALA A 38 6.32 40.05 5.73
C ALA A 38 5.43 39.85 6.96
N SER A 39 5.63 40.69 7.99
CA SER A 39 4.90 40.63 9.26
C SER A 39 3.63 41.48 9.27
N MET A 40 2.49 40.89 9.66
CA MET A 40 1.20 41.54 9.93
C MET A 40 0.54 40.95 11.22
N PRO A 41 -0.55 41.54 11.77
CA PRO A 41 -0.79 41.62 13.22
C PRO A 41 -1.52 40.42 13.89
N ARG A 42 -1.35 40.28 15.22
CA ARG A 42 -1.05 39.02 15.92
C ARG A 42 -2.12 38.31 16.77
N SER A 43 -3.39 38.70 16.84
CA SER A 43 -4.33 38.08 17.83
C SER A 43 -5.49 37.27 17.24
N THR A 44 -6.19 37.76 16.21
CA THR A 44 -7.32 37.05 15.56
C THR A 44 -6.86 35.99 14.55
N GLU A 45 -5.69 36.19 13.94
CA GLU A 45 -5.09 35.22 13.01
C GLU A 45 -4.56 33.98 13.74
N LYS A 46 -4.06 34.14 14.98
CA LYS A 46 -3.56 33.01 15.77
C LYS A 46 -4.64 32.01 16.16
N SER A 47 -5.84 32.48 16.53
CA SER A 47 -6.94 31.59 16.87
C SER A 47 -7.49 30.86 15.65
N ARG A 48 -7.59 31.56 14.51
CA ARG A 48 -8.01 30.97 13.24
C ARG A 48 -7.03 29.89 12.76
N ASN A 49 -5.72 30.15 12.82
CA ASN A 49 -4.70 29.18 12.44
C ASN A 49 -4.69 27.95 13.35
N LYS A 50 -4.95 28.12 14.66
CA LYS A 50 -5.05 27.00 15.59
C LYS A 50 -6.24 26.08 15.28
N ASN A 51 -7.40 26.65 14.97
CA ASN A 51 -8.59 25.87 14.61
C ASN A 51 -8.37 25.12 13.28
N GLU A 52 -7.75 25.76 12.30
CA GLU A 52 -7.42 25.12 11.02
C GLU A 52 -6.45 23.94 11.21
N GLN A 53 -5.39 24.13 12.00
CA GLN A 53 -4.44 23.05 12.31
C GLN A 53 -5.09 21.88 13.05
N GLN A 54 -6.00 22.17 14.00
CA GLN A 54 -6.74 21.11 14.69
C GLN A 54 -7.66 20.34 13.74
N ASN A 55 -8.39 21.05 12.86
CA ASN A 55 -9.25 20.40 11.87
C ASN A 55 -8.45 19.49 10.92
N LYS A 56 -7.25 19.92 10.51
CA LYS A 56 -6.33 19.10 9.70
C LYS A 56 -5.88 17.85 10.46
N LEU A 57 -5.50 18.01 11.73
CA LEU A 57 -5.12 16.87 12.57
C LEU A 57 -6.28 15.89 12.74
N ASP A 58 -7.49 16.37 13.03
CA ASP A 58 -8.67 15.53 13.21
C ASP A 58 -9.02 14.78 11.92
N ALA A 59 -8.94 15.45 10.76
CA ALA A 59 -9.13 14.82 9.46
C ALA A 59 -8.08 13.71 9.19
N LEU A 60 -6.81 13.95 9.50
CA LEU A 60 -5.77 12.92 9.39
C LEU A 60 -6.02 11.74 10.34
N LEU A 61 -6.47 12.03 11.57
CA LEU A 61 -6.74 11.00 12.56
C LEU A 61 -7.97 10.14 12.22
N ASP A 62 -8.96 10.68 11.51
CA ASP A 62 -10.11 9.94 10.96
C ASP A 62 -9.76 9.18 9.67
N TRP A 63 -8.64 9.48 9.00
CA TRP A 63 -8.32 8.89 7.68
C TRP A 63 -8.43 7.36 7.67
N THR A 64 -7.87 6.65 8.65
CA THR A 64 -7.96 5.18 8.73
C THR A 64 -9.41 4.70 8.87
N SER A 65 -10.22 5.42 9.66
CA SER A 65 -11.65 5.13 9.82
C SER A 65 -12.41 5.37 8.52
N LYS A 66 -12.15 6.48 7.82
CA LYS A 66 -12.69 6.78 6.48
C LYS A 66 -12.41 5.64 5.49
N GLN A 67 -11.14 5.21 5.39
CA GLN A 67 -10.77 4.07 4.55
C GLN A 67 -11.55 2.80 4.92
N GLY A 68 -11.71 2.53 6.22
CA GLY A 68 -12.49 1.41 6.73
C GLY A 68 -13.98 1.49 6.37
N ARG A 69 -14.61 2.68 6.49
CA ARG A 69 -16.01 2.90 6.11
C ARG A 69 -16.23 2.68 4.63
N ILE A 70 -15.37 3.22 3.77
CA ILE A 70 -15.42 2.99 2.33
C ILE A 70 -15.34 1.48 2.03
N LEU A 71 -14.31 0.80 2.56
CA LEU A 71 -14.05 -0.61 2.29
C LEU A 71 -15.14 -1.55 2.83
N THR A 72 -15.85 -1.16 3.88
CA THR A 72 -16.86 -2.01 4.53
C THR A 72 -18.28 -1.58 4.20
N ALA A 73 -18.46 -0.60 3.29
CA ALA A 73 -19.76 0.03 3.05
C ALA A 73 -20.44 0.49 4.36
N GLY A 74 -19.69 1.16 5.24
CA GLY A 74 -20.17 1.58 6.55
C GLY A 74 -20.47 0.42 7.51
N GLY A 75 -19.78 -0.71 7.36
CA GLY A 75 -19.99 -1.93 8.17
C GLY A 75 -20.98 -2.94 7.58
N LEU A 76 -21.54 -2.69 6.39
CA LEU A 76 -22.54 -3.54 5.74
C LEU A 76 -21.95 -4.61 4.79
N ALA A 77 -20.63 -4.65 4.58
CA ALA A 77 -19.99 -5.56 3.63
C ALA A 77 -20.33 -7.06 3.84
N ASN A 78 -20.55 -7.48 5.09
CA ASN A 78 -20.99 -8.85 5.41
C ASN A 78 -22.38 -9.17 4.83
N ASN A 79 -23.25 -8.18 4.65
CA ASN A 79 -24.60 -8.36 4.10
C ASN A 79 -24.56 -8.54 2.57
N PHE A 80 -23.51 -8.04 1.92
CA PHE A 80 -23.35 -8.08 0.46
C PHE A 80 -22.58 -9.31 -0.03
N THR A 81 -21.97 -10.06 0.89
CA THR A 81 -21.19 -11.25 0.56
C THR A 81 -22.02 -12.49 0.85
N PRO A 82 -22.34 -13.34 -0.14
CA PRO A 82 -23.18 -14.51 0.09
C PRO A 82 -22.58 -15.44 1.14
N LEU A 83 -23.39 -15.87 2.12
CA LEU A 83 -22.97 -16.85 3.12
C LEU A 83 -22.53 -18.15 2.43
N GLY A 84 -21.39 -18.70 2.88
CA GLY A 84 -20.84 -19.94 2.32
C GLY A 84 -20.12 -19.79 0.97
N SER A 85 -19.94 -18.57 0.46
CA SER A 85 -19.22 -18.31 -0.79
C SER A 85 -17.69 -18.42 -0.67
N PHE A 86 -17.16 -18.61 0.53
CA PHE A 86 -15.75 -18.71 0.81
C PHE A 86 -15.47 -19.66 1.97
N VAL A 87 -14.25 -20.19 2.00
CA VAL A 87 -13.73 -21.03 3.09
C VAL A 87 -12.80 -20.21 3.99
N PRO A 88 -12.52 -20.64 5.24
CA PRO A 88 -11.65 -19.88 6.15
C PRO A 88 -10.26 -19.57 5.57
N THR A 89 -9.74 -20.43 4.69
CA THR A 89 -8.46 -20.21 4.02
C THR A 89 -8.46 -19.02 3.07
N ASP A 90 -9.63 -18.52 2.65
CA ASP A 90 -9.78 -17.36 1.78
C ASP A 90 -9.62 -16.04 2.55
N LEU A 91 -9.62 -16.08 3.89
CA LEU A 91 -9.46 -14.88 4.71
C LEU A 91 -8.04 -14.29 4.54
N PRO A 92 -7.90 -12.96 4.57
CA PRO A 92 -6.63 -12.30 4.22
C PRO A 92 -5.48 -12.70 5.15
N HIS A 93 -5.78 -12.88 6.43
CA HIS A 93 -4.79 -13.14 7.48
C HIS A 93 -4.73 -14.60 7.93
N HIS A 94 -5.56 -15.50 7.38
CA HIS A 94 -5.63 -16.89 7.83
C HIS A 94 -4.26 -17.57 7.87
N HIS A 95 -3.52 -17.50 6.77
CA HIS A 95 -2.19 -18.13 6.71
C HIS A 95 -1.15 -17.43 7.59
N LEU A 96 -1.34 -16.15 7.91
CA LEU A 96 -0.49 -15.40 8.83
C LEU A 96 -0.72 -15.86 10.28
N GLU A 97 -1.97 -16.03 10.68
CA GLU A 97 -2.36 -16.55 12.00
C GLU A 97 -1.89 -17.99 12.19
N GLU A 98 -2.09 -18.84 11.18
CA GLU A 98 -1.67 -20.24 11.18
C GLU A 98 -0.17 -20.44 10.93
N LYS A 99 0.61 -19.36 10.78
CA LYS A 99 2.05 -19.40 10.47
C LYS A 99 2.39 -20.27 9.25
N SER A 100 1.49 -20.30 8.27
CA SER A 100 1.55 -21.16 7.08
C SER A 100 1.76 -20.38 5.77
N THR A 101 2.00 -19.07 5.84
CA THR A 101 2.13 -18.16 4.68
C THR A 101 3.14 -18.63 3.63
N HIS A 102 4.26 -19.26 4.02
CA HIS A 102 5.24 -19.77 3.07
C HIS A 102 4.79 -21.06 2.39
N ALA A 103 4.20 -22.00 3.14
CA ALA A 103 3.64 -23.23 2.59
C ALA A 103 2.49 -22.94 1.63
N ALA A 104 1.58 -22.03 2.02
CA ALA A 104 0.49 -21.55 1.19
C ALA A 104 1.00 -20.90 -0.11
N PHE A 105 2.00 -20.02 0.00
CA PHE A 105 2.62 -19.39 -1.17
C PHE A 105 3.29 -20.40 -2.11
N ARG A 106 4.00 -21.41 -1.58
CA ARG A 106 4.57 -22.49 -2.40
C ARG A 106 3.50 -23.27 -3.14
N ALA A 107 2.44 -23.66 -2.43
CA ALA A 107 1.32 -24.40 -3.01
C ALA A 107 0.64 -23.59 -4.12
N PHE A 108 0.38 -22.29 -3.88
CA PHE A 108 -0.14 -21.37 -4.87
C PHE A 108 0.77 -21.27 -6.09
N LYS A 109 2.07 -21.01 -5.88
CA LYS A 109 3.04 -20.90 -6.97
C LYS A 109 3.14 -22.18 -7.79
N ALA A 110 3.05 -23.35 -7.15
CA ALA A 110 3.05 -24.63 -7.84
C ALA A 110 1.79 -24.85 -8.69
N ARG A 111 0.64 -24.26 -8.32
CA ARG A 111 -0.61 -24.28 -9.10
C ARG A 111 -0.61 -23.31 -10.27
N MET A 112 0.21 -22.26 -10.21
CA MET A 112 0.46 -21.39 -11.37
C MET A 112 1.33 -22.13 -12.40
N THR A 113 0.74 -23.15 -13.02
CA THR A 113 1.31 -23.85 -14.17
C THR A 113 0.85 -23.15 -15.45
N GLY A 114 1.81 -22.86 -16.32
CA GLY A 114 1.59 -22.16 -17.59
C GLY A 114 1.90 -20.66 -17.56
N ASN A 115 2.04 -20.07 -18.74
CA ASN A 115 2.37 -18.64 -18.95
C ASN A 115 1.20 -17.69 -18.65
N ARG A 116 0.29 -18.02 -17.71
CA ARG A 116 -0.82 -17.14 -17.36
C ARG A 116 -0.29 -15.96 -16.54
N LYS A 117 -0.15 -14.82 -17.22
CA LYS A 117 0.19 -13.54 -16.59
C LYS A 117 -0.99 -13.06 -15.74
N ASN A 118 -0.70 -12.56 -14.55
CA ASN A 118 -1.67 -11.87 -13.72
C ASN A 118 -2.04 -10.55 -14.41
N LEU A 119 -3.33 -10.28 -14.60
CA LEU A 119 -3.83 -9.13 -15.35
C LEU A 119 -3.41 -7.81 -14.71
N VAL A 120 -3.32 -7.78 -13.38
CA VAL A 120 -2.94 -6.58 -12.63
C VAL A 120 -1.44 -6.56 -12.30
N CYS A 121 -0.62 -7.36 -12.99
CA CYS A 121 0.84 -7.26 -12.92
C CYS A 121 1.27 -5.89 -13.46
N GLY A 122 2.01 -5.12 -12.66
CA GLY A 122 2.34 -3.74 -12.95
C GLY A 122 2.73 -2.94 -11.72
N ALA A 123 3.07 -1.67 -11.96
CA ALA A 123 3.15 -0.64 -10.93
C ALA A 123 1.99 0.34 -11.12
N TRP A 124 1.25 0.63 -10.05
CA TRP A 124 -0.03 1.32 -10.13
C TRP A 124 -0.14 2.42 -9.07
N ASP A 125 -0.75 3.54 -9.45
CA ASP A 125 -1.27 4.57 -8.57
C ASP A 125 -2.79 4.42 -8.43
N ARG A 126 -3.36 4.82 -7.30
CA ARG A 126 -4.81 4.77 -7.07
C ARG A 126 -5.42 6.15 -7.28
N ALA A 127 -6.06 6.33 -8.43
CA ALA A 127 -6.74 7.58 -8.76
C ALA A 127 -8.02 7.80 -7.91
N LEU A 128 -8.74 6.73 -7.57
CA LEU A 128 -10.01 6.83 -6.84
C LEU A 128 -10.21 5.61 -5.93
N PHE A 129 -10.76 5.84 -4.74
CA PHE A 129 -11.34 4.83 -3.87
C PHE A 129 -12.69 5.33 -3.37
N GLN A 130 -13.77 4.60 -3.64
CA GLN A 130 -15.12 5.07 -3.33
C GLN A 130 -16.03 3.95 -2.81
N GLY A 131 -17.00 4.31 -1.98
CA GLY A 131 -17.92 3.40 -1.30
C GLY A 131 -18.60 4.09 -0.11
N ALA A 132 -19.78 3.62 0.31
CA ALA A 132 -20.54 4.22 1.42
C ALA A 132 -20.84 5.73 1.28
N PHE A 133 -20.99 6.26 0.06
CA PHE A 133 -21.07 7.72 -0.22
C PHE A 133 -19.83 8.53 0.19
N GLU A 134 -18.73 7.87 0.52
CA GLU A 134 -17.42 8.47 0.79
C GLU A 134 -16.45 8.14 -0.36
N HIS A 135 -15.42 8.96 -0.53
CA HIS A 135 -14.33 8.67 -1.45
C HIS A 135 -13.01 9.30 -1.00
N THR A 136 -11.91 8.75 -1.48
CA THR A 136 -10.57 9.36 -1.50
C THR A 136 -9.96 9.32 -2.89
N SER A 137 -9.02 10.24 -3.15
CA SER A 137 -8.33 10.36 -4.43
C SER A 137 -6.85 10.70 -4.24
N ASN A 138 -6.11 10.77 -5.35
CA ASN A 138 -4.71 11.21 -5.37
C ASN A 138 -4.48 12.66 -4.87
N LEU A 139 -5.53 13.43 -4.63
CA LEU A 139 -5.46 14.75 -3.99
C LEU A 139 -5.39 14.68 -2.46
N GLU A 140 -5.76 13.55 -1.85
CA GLU A 140 -5.79 13.36 -0.39
C GLU A 140 -4.69 12.40 0.08
N GLU A 141 -4.26 11.48 -0.77
CA GLU A 141 -3.32 10.41 -0.42
C GLU A 141 -2.49 9.98 -1.63
N ALA A 142 -1.25 9.55 -1.37
CA ALA A 142 -0.42 8.86 -2.33
C ALA A 142 -0.54 7.35 -2.07
N VAL A 143 -0.99 6.60 -3.08
CA VAL A 143 -1.25 5.16 -2.95
C VAL A 143 -0.57 4.40 -4.08
N PHE A 144 0.35 3.51 -3.73
CA PHE A 144 1.14 2.76 -4.70
C PHE A 144 0.91 1.27 -4.52
N ASN A 145 0.64 0.57 -5.62
CA ASN A 145 0.60 -0.88 -5.65
C ASN A 145 1.60 -1.40 -6.67
N ILE A 146 2.62 -2.14 -6.22
CA ILE A 146 3.53 -2.86 -7.12
C ILE A 146 3.19 -4.33 -7.00
N GLN A 147 2.76 -4.90 -8.12
CA GLN A 147 2.31 -6.27 -8.19
C GLN A 147 3.01 -7.02 -9.32
N THR A 148 3.57 -8.16 -8.95
CA THR A 148 4.10 -9.16 -9.87
C THR A 148 3.04 -10.23 -10.13
N ASN A 149 3.38 -11.28 -10.89
CA ASN A 149 2.48 -12.42 -11.05
C ASN A 149 2.17 -13.15 -9.73
N THR A 150 3.06 -13.06 -8.73
CA THR A 150 2.96 -13.84 -7.49
C THR A 150 2.81 -13.00 -6.24
N LEU A 151 3.62 -11.94 -6.11
CA LEU A 151 3.71 -11.10 -4.90
C LEU A 151 3.26 -9.68 -5.20
N PHE A 152 2.74 -8.99 -4.19
CA PHE A 152 2.40 -7.58 -4.24
C PHE A 152 2.86 -6.83 -2.99
N VAL A 153 3.02 -5.52 -3.11
CA VAL A 153 3.18 -4.57 -2.01
C VAL A 153 2.25 -3.38 -2.30
N ASP A 154 1.43 -3.02 -1.32
CA ASP A 154 0.49 -1.90 -1.35
C ASP A 154 0.85 -0.90 -0.25
N ILE A 155 0.98 0.38 -0.59
CA ILE A 155 1.39 1.45 0.32
C ILE A 155 0.46 2.64 0.17
N ARG A 156 -0.07 3.14 1.28
CA ARG A 156 -1.05 4.22 1.34
C ARG A 156 -0.62 5.27 2.35
N ILE A 157 -0.47 6.51 1.88
CA ILE A 157 0.08 7.63 2.66
C ILE A 157 -0.81 8.86 2.49
N PRO A 158 -1.46 9.37 3.55
CA PRO A 158 -2.18 10.63 3.49
C PRO A 158 -1.22 11.79 3.20
N LEU A 159 -1.54 12.66 2.25
CA LEU A 159 -0.70 13.83 1.93
C LEU A 159 -0.65 14.83 3.10
N LEU A 160 -1.75 14.89 3.87
CA LEU A 160 -1.86 15.74 5.06
C LEU A 160 -0.87 15.35 6.18
N ARG A 161 -0.41 14.08 6.19
CA ARG A 161 0.63 13.61 7.12
C ARG A 161 1.89 14.44 6.99
N ASP A 162 2.36 14.60 5.76
CA ASP A 162 3.63 15.29 5.48
C ASP A 162 3.52 16.79 5.74
N GLU A 163 2.36 17.38 5.46
CA GLU A 163 2.08 18.78 5.81
C GLU A 163 2.16 19.00 7.32
N ILE A 164 1.51 18.16 8.13
CA ILE A 164 1.51 18.28 9.59
C ILE A 164 2.92 18.08 10.15
N ILE A 165 3.66 17.07 9.68
CA ILE A 165 5.03 16.82 10.14
C ILE A 165 5.93 18.01 9.80
N LYS A 166 5.89 18.51 8.56
CA LYS A 166 6.69 19.67 8.13
C LYS A 166 6.42 20.89 9.01
N ASN A 167 5.16 21.14 9.33
CA ASN A 167 4.75 22.25 10.20
C ASN A 167 5.22 22.05 11.65
N ASN A 168 5.24 20.81 12.16
CA ASN A 168 5.68 20.51 13.53
C ASN A 168 7.20 20.55 13.71
N THR A 169 7.97 20.13 12.69
CA THR A 169 9.43 19.97 12.79
C THR A 169 10.22 21.09 12.11
N GLY A 170 9.53 22.06 11.50
CA GLY A 170 10.17 23.11 10.70
C GLY A 170 10.86 22.56 9.44
N GLY A 171 10.47 21.36 8.99
CA GLY A 171 11.00 20.71 7.80
C GLY A 171 12.38 20.08 7.94
N VAL A 172 12.93 19.96 9.16
CA VAL A 172 14.34 19.55 9.38
C VAL A 172 14.48 18.07 9.77
N ASP A 173 13.42 17.41 10.25
CA ASP A 173 13.52 16.06 10.78
C ASP A 173 12.16 15.32 10.75
N ILE A 174 12.17 14.03 10.40
CA ILE A 174 10.99 13.13 10.48
C ILE A 174 11.02 12.34 11.79
N CYS A 175 12.11 12.44 12.58
CA CYS A 175 12.21 11.77 13.87
C CYS A 175 11.13 12.30 14.83
N PRO A 176 10.21 11.44 15.31
CA PRO A 176 9.14 11.87 16.21
C PRO A 176 9.75 12.40 17.50
N ARG A 177 9.51 13.68 17.81
CA ARG A 177 10.00 14.31 19.05
C ARG A 177 8.96 14.25 20.15
N ARG A 178 7.69 14.00 19.78
CA ARG A 178 6.53 13.96 20.68
C ARG A 178 5.64 12.74 20.40
N PRO A 179 4.86 12.25 21.38
CA PRO A 179 3.89 11.19 21.17
C PRO A 179 2.89 11.47 20.04
N ASP A 180 2.48 12.73 19.85
CA ASP A 180 1.57 13.11 18.78
C ASP A 180 2.19 12.98 17.38
N ASP A 181 3.51 13.16 17.25
CA ASP A 181 4.20 12.94 15.96
C ASP A 181 4.17 11.45 15.59
N VAL A 182 4.29 10.55 16.58
CA VAL A 182 4.12 9.10 16.37
C VAL A 182 2.70 8.77 15.92
N ARG A 183 1.68 9.42 16.50
CA ARG A 183 0.28 9.24 16.07
C ARG A 183 0.11 9.68 14.61
N VAL A 184 0.65 10.82 14.22
CA VAL A 184 0.62 11.32 12.83
C VAL A 184 1.35 10.38 11.89
N LEU A 185 2.59 9.97 12.22
CA LEU A 185 3.38 9.03 11.42
C LEU A 185 2.72 7.65 11.28
N SER A 186 1.99 7.21 12.31
CA SER A 186 1.25 5.95 12.28
C SER A 186 0.04 5.96 11.35
N ARG A 187 -0.41 7.14 10.88
CA ARG A 187 -1.51 7.29 9.91
C ARG A 187 -1.01 7.06 8.50
N GLN A 188 -0.63 5.82 8.25
CA GLN A 188 -0.35 5.25 6.95
C GLN A 188 -0.82 3.80 6.99
N HIS A 189 -1.09 3.20 5.84
CA HIS A 189 -1.39 1.79 5.77
C HIS A 189 -0.53 1.18 4.70
N ALA A 190 0.05 0.03 4.99
CA ALA A 190 0.69 -0.75 3.97
C ALA A 190 0.71 -2.22 4.35
N PHE A 191 0.66 -3.04 3.32
CA PHE A 191 0.49 -4.47 3.42
C PHE A 191 1.05 -5.14 2.17
N ALA A 192 1.47 -6.39 2.34
CA ALA A 192 2.11 -7.16 1.29
C ALA A 192 1.76 -8.64 1.43
N GLY A 193 1.91 -9.35 0.32
CA GLY A 193 1.63 -10.78 0.28
C GLY A 193 1.54 -11.29 -1.13
N TYR A 194 0.58 -12.17 -1.38
CA TYR A 194 0.37 -12.77 -2.69
C TYR A 194 -1.06 -12.60 -3.18
N THR A 195 -1.20 -12.44 -4.49
CA THR A 195 -2.48 -12.32 -5.18
C THR A 195 -2.76 -13.58 -5.97
N LEU A 196 -3.82 -14.30 -5.61
CA LEU A 196 -4.36 -15.41 -6.38
C LEU A 196 -5.36 -14.85 -7.39
N GLN A 197 -5.09 -15.05 -8.69
CA GLN A 197 -6.04 -14.72 -9.75
C GLN A 197 -6.72 -15.98 -10.27
N GLU A 198 -8.05 -15.95 -10.29
CA GLU A 198 -8.94 -16.99 -10.78
C GLU A 198 -9.93 -16.40 -11.80
N TYR A 199 -10.79 -17.25 -12.35
CA TYR A 199 -11.88 -16.84 -13.24
C TYR A 199 -13.18 -17.44 -12.76
N GLU A 200 -14.20 -16.59 -12.63
CA GLU A 200 -15.55 -16.98 -12.26
C GLU A 200 -16.52 -16.36 -13.26
N ALA A 201 -17.41 -17.18 -13.82
CA ALA A 201 -18.33 -16.78 -14.89
C ALA A 201 -17.62 -16.06 -16.07
N GLY A 202 -16.39 -16.49 -16.40
CA GLY A 202 -15.59 -15.90 -17.47
C GLY A 202 -14.93 -14.56 -17.15
N ARG A 203 -15.09 -14.05 -15.92
CA ARG A 203 -14.53 -12.77 -15.47
C ARG A 203 -13.39 -12.99 -14.47
N PRO A 204 -12.29 -12.21 -14.54
CA PRO A 204 -11.18 -12.35 -13.60
C PRO A 204 -11.58 -11.90 -12.19
N VAL A 205 -11.23 -12.72 -11.21
CA VAL A 205 -11.39 -12.44 -9.78
C VAL A 205 -10.04 -12.62 -9.09
N CYS A 206 -9.72 -11.73 -8.17
CA CYS A 206 -8.47 -11.78 -7.41
C CYS A 206 -8.79 -11.93 -5.92
N THR A 207 -7.98 -12.74 -5.24
CA THR A 207 -7.98 -12.86 -3.78
C THR A 207 -6.57 -12.56 -3.27
N ARG A 208 -6.42 -11.64 -2.32
CA ARG A 208 -5.13 -11.35 -1.67
C ARG A 208 -5.06 -11.98 -0.29
N HIS A 209 -3.93 -12.59 0.00
CA HIS A 209 -3.54 -12.97 1.35
C HIS A 209 -2.40 -12.08 1.80
N HIS A 210 -2.54 -11.53 3.01
CA HIS A 210 -1.56 -10.64 3.60
C HIS A 210 -0.64 -11.48 4.48
N CYS A 211 0.63 -11.58 4.12
CA CYS A 211 1.65 -12.10 5.03
C CYS A 211 2.34 -10.98 5.81
N ILE A 212 2.07 -9.74 5.43
CA ILE A 212 2.51 -8.51 6.09
C ILE A 212 1.33 -7.53 6.04
N ASP A 213 0.91 -7.00 7.18
CA ASP A 213 -0.13 -5.97 7.25
C ASP A 213 0.10 -5.07 8.46
N TRP A 214 0.34 -3.79 8.21
CA TRP A 214 0.65 -2.80 9.25
C TRP A 214 -0.46 -2.67 10.31
N ASN A 215 -1.72 -2.87 9.92
CA ASN A 215 -2.88 -2.73 10.82
C ASN A 215 -3.27 -4.04 11.51
N PHE A 216 -2.58 -5.14 11.20
CA PHE A 216 -2.88 -6.45 11.78
C PHE A 216 -1.79 -6.85 12.76
N VAL A 217 -2.15 -6.87 14.05
CA VAL A 217 -1.32 -7.43 15.10
C VAL A 217 -1.98 -8.72 15.59
N PRO A 218 -1.34 -9.88 15.39
CA PRO A 218 -1.90 -11.15 15.85
C PRO A 218 -2.31 -11.10 17.33
N ASN A 219 -3.50 -11.60 17.65
CA ASN A 219 -4.13 -11.59 18.99
C ASN A 219 -4.60 -10.23 19.52
N LEU A 220 -4.30 -9.11 18.83
CA LEU A 220 -4.77 -7.77 19.23
C LEU A 220 -5.75 -7.17 18.22
N SER A 221 -5.66 -7.56 16.94
CA SER A 221 -6.58 -7.12 15.90
C SER A 221 -7.76 -8.09 15.75
N VAL A 222 -8.93 -7.56 15.42
CA VAL A 222 -10.07 -8.37 14.97
C VAL A 222 -9.79 -8.80 13.53
N PRO A 223 -9.70 -10.10 13.23
CA PRO A 223 -9.49 -10.57 11.87
C PRO A 223 -10.66 -10.15 10.97
N ARG A 224 -10.38 -9.96 9.69
CA ARG A 224 -11.45 -9.71 8.72
C ARG A 224 -12.36 -10.93 8.63
N SER A 225 -13.67 -10.71 8.68
CA SER A 225 -14.69 -11.74 8.50
C SER A 225 -14.96 -12.10 7.03
N ILE A 226 -14.41 -11.32 6.10
CA ILE A 226 -14.57 -11.52 4.65
C ILE A 226 -13.21 -11.62 3.97
N PRO A 227 -13.11 -12.42 2.89
CA PRO A 227 -11.94 -12.45 2.03
C PRO A 227 -11.61 -11.06 1.48
N ASN A 228 -10.32 -10.81 1.27
CA ASN A 228 -9.89 -9.69 0.43
C ASN A 228 -10.00 -10.20 -1.01
N ARG A 229 -11.22 -10.15 -1.56
CA ARG A 229 -11.58 -10.68 -2.87
C ARG A 229 -12.30 -9.61 -3.68
N TRP A 230 -11.99 -9.50 -4.97
CA TRP A 230 -12.57 -8.49 -5.86
C TRP A 230 -12.56 -8.93 -7.32
N TRP A 231 -13.45 -8.33 -8.10
CA TRP A 231 -13.46 -8.45 -9.55
C TRP A 231 -12.50 -7.46 -10.18
N VAL A 232 -11.87 -7.86 -11.28
CA VAL A 232 -11.02 -6.98 -12.08
C VAL A 232 -11.75 -6.59 -13.37
N GLU A 233 -11.76 -5.29 -13.66
CA GLU A 233 -12.18 -4.74 -14.95
C GLU A 233 -11.03 -3.91 -15.52
N MET A 234 -10.29 -4.47 -16.46
CA MET A 234 -9.21 -3.79 -17.18
C MET A 234 -9.79 -3.04 -18.38
N ASP A 235 -9.28 -1.85 -18.66
CA ASP A 235 -9.61 -1.12 -19.89
C ASP A 235 -8.92 -1.75 -21.11
N ASP A 236 -9.32 -1.33 -22.31
CA ASP A 236 -8.75 -1.87 -23.56
C ASP A 236 -7.25 -1.54 -23.72
N THR A 237 -6.77 -0.51 -23.03
CA THR A 237 -5.37 -0.08 -23.12
C THR A 237 -4.44 -0.85 -22.19
N GLY A 238 -4.98 -1.51 -21.16
CA GLY A 238 -4.23 -2.17 -20.12
C GLY A 238 -3.54 -1.22 -19.12
N ASN A 239 -3.88 0.08 -19.15
CA ASN A 239 -3.28 1.12 -18.31
C ASN A 239 -4.20 1.57 -17.19
N VAL A 240 -5.48 1.21 -17.24
CA VAL A 240 -6.45 1.51 -16.19
C VAL A 240 -7.20 0.25 -15.85
N TRP A 241 -7.36 -0.04 -14.56
CA TRP A 241 -8.30 -1.06 -14.13
C TRP A 241 -9.09 -0.63 -12.92
N LYS A 242 -10.22 -1.31 -12.74
CA LYS A 242 -11.07 -1.17 -11.56
C LYS A 242 -11.06 -2.44 -10.74
N GLU A 243 -10.86 -2.25 -9.46
CA GLU A 243 -11.13 -3.20 -8.40
C GLU A 243 -12.59 -3.01 -7.97
N TRP A 244 -13.43 -3.98 -8.23
CA TRP A 244 -14.81 -3.96 -7.76
C TRP A 244 -14.98 -4.92 -6.59
N ALA A 245 -15.62 -4.46 -5.52
CA ALA A 245 -15.98 -5.31 -4.39
C ALA A 245 -16.55 -6.66 -4.84
N TYR A 246 -16.16 -7.78 -4.23
CA TYR A 246 -16.72 -9.06 -4.66
C TYR A 246 -18.24 -9.15 -4.45
N GLY A 247 -18.69 -8.70 -3.27
CA GLY A 247 -20.11 -8.63 -2.91
C GLY A 247 -20.88 -7.51 -3.63
N ARG A 248 -22.19 -7.70 -3.71
CA ARG A 248 -23.14 -6.77 -4.34
C ARG A 248 -24.35 -6.54 -3.45
N ASP A 249 -24.96 -5.38 -3.56
CA ASP A 249 -26.24 -5.07 -2.92
C ASP A 249 -27.43 -5.74 -3.64
N GLU A 250 -28.64 -5.51 -3.13
CA GLU A 250 -29.90 -6.02 -3.70
C GLU A 250 -30.19 -5.53 -5.13
N HIS A 251 -29.51 -4.47 -5.58
CA HIS A 251 -29.62 -3.93 -6.94
C HIS A 251 -28.50 -4.42 -7.86
N GLY A 252 -27.62 -5.30 -7.37
CA GLY A 252 -26.49 -5.82 -8.12
C GLY A 252 -25.30 -4.87 -8.23
N GLN A 253 -25.27 -3.80 -7.44
CA GLN A 253 -24.20 -2.82 -7.42
C GLN A 253 -23.09 -3.23 -6.45
N HIS A 254 -21.84 -3.06 -6.87
CA HIS A 254 -20.66 -3.30 -6.02
C HIS A 254 -20.55 -2.22 -4.95
N TYR A 255 -20.33 -2.62 -3.70
CA TYR A 255 -20.41 -1.73 -2.53
C TYR A 255 -19.17 -0.82 -2.33
N TYR A 256 -18.05 -1.13 -2.99
CA TYR A 256 -16.92 -0.22 -3.18
C TYR A 256 -16.27 -0.44 -4.55
N CYS A 257 -15.46 0.53 -4.96
CA CYS A 257 -14.60 0.46 -6.13
C CYS A 257 -13.28 1.19 -5.87
N GLU A 258 -12.15 0.59 -6.27
CA GLU A 258 -10.88 1.30 -6.47
C GLU A 258 -10.58 1.42 -7.97
N ARG A 259 -10.09 2.58 -8.41
CA ARG A 259 -9.58 2.81 -9.78
C ARG A 259 -8.08 2.97 -9.72
N TRP A 260 -7.40 2.16 -10.51
CA TRP A 260 -5.95 2.09 -10.58
C TRP A 260 -5.46 2.54 -11.94
N GLU A 261 -4.42 3.36 -11.95
CA GLU A 261 -3.75 3.88 -13.13
C GLU A 261 -2.30 3.43 -13.14
N ARG A 262 -1.83 2.96 -14.29
CA ARG A 262 -0.48 2.43 -14.42
C ARG A 262 0.54 3.55 -14.31
N LEU A 263 1.61 3.32 -13.55
CA LEU A 263 2.76 4.22 -13.50
C LEU A 263 3.54 4.12 -14.82
N GLU A 264 4.14 5.24 -15.23
CA GLU A 264 5.03 5.27 -16.38
C GLU A 264 6.24 4.33 -16.18
N ASP A 265 6.87 3.90 -17.28
CA ASP A 265 8.11 3.11 -17.29
C ASP A 265 8.06 1.72 -16.62
N ASP A 266 6.87 1.17 -16.34
CA ASP A 266 6.71 -0.21 -15.87
C ASP A 266 6.72 -1.26 -17.01
N CYS A 267 6.86 -0.80 -18.26
CA CYS A 267 6.78 -1.58 -19.50
C CYS A 267 5.51 -2.46 -19.59
N ARG A 268 4.37 -1.99 -19.08
CA ARG A 268 3.10 -2.74 -19.00
C ARG A 268 3.22 -4.06 -18.23
N GLY A 269 4.16 -4.11 -17.29
CA GLY A 269 4.53 -5.32 -16.57
C GLY A 269 5.15 -6.41 -17.44
N ASP A 270 5.55 -6.12 -18.68
CA ASP A 270 6.31 -7.02 -19.58
C ASP A 270 7.82 -6.77 -19.50
N GLY A 271 8.26 -5.75 -18.76
CA GLY A 271 9.67 -5.43 -18.55
C GLY A 271 10.34 -6.31 -17.49
N PHE A 272 11.36 -5.73 -16.83
CA PHE A 272 12.02 -6.40 -15.70
C PHE A 272 11.03 -6.59 -14.55
N VAL A 273 10.87 -7.83 -14.10
CA VAL A 273 10.03 -8.18 -12.95
C VAL A 273 10.81 -9.05 -11.97
N LEU A 274 10.92 -8.59 -10.73
CA LEU A 274 11.56 -9.32 -9.64
C LEU A 274 10.59 -9.44 -8.46
N ALA A 275 10.45 -10.66 -7.94
CA ALA A 275 9.69 -10.95 -6.73
C ALA A 275 10.56 -11.79 -5.80
N LEU A 276 11.04 -11.17 -4.72
CA LEU A 276 11.77 -11.86 -3.67
C LEU A 276 10.93 -11.90 -2.41
N ARG A 277 11.00 -13.04 -1.73
CA ARG A 277 10.50 -13.20 -0.38
C ARG A 277 11.64 -13.72 0.48
N LYS A 278 11.70 -13.25 1.72
CA LYS A 278 12.68 -13.70 2.70
C LYS A 278 12.57 -15.21 2.94
N SER A 279 13.67 -15.85 3.34
CA SER A 279 13.69 -17.28 3.64
C SER A 279 12.86 -17.61 4.89
N GLU A 280 12.27 -18.81 4.92
CA GLU A 280 11.57 -19.36 6.10
C GLU A 280 12.47 -19.50 7.33
N GLU A 281 13.78 -19.66 7.12
CA GLU A 281 14.78 -19.83 8.19
C GLU A 281 14.95 -18.58 9.06
N CYS A 282 14.28 -17.48 8.73
CA CYS A 282 14.35 -16.24 9.48
C CYS A 282 13.04 -15.99 10.22
N ASP A 283 13.13 -15.48 11.45
CA ASP A 283 11.98 -15.13 12.31
C ASP A 283 11.10 -13.98 11.78
N ARG A 284 11.40 -13.44 10.59
CA ARG A 284 10.77 -12.23 10.04
C ARG A 284 10.42 -12.45 8.58
N ASP A 285 9.19 -12.11 8.20
CA ASP A 285 8.81 -12.05 6.79
C ASP A 285 9.31 -10.76 6.15
N GLY A 286 9.50 -10.81 4.84
CA GLY A 286 9.95 -9.68 4.05
C GLY A 286 9.73 -9.93 2.58
N ILE A 287 9.25 -8.93 1.87
CA ILE A 287 8.95 -8.98 0.44
C ILE A 287 9.66 -7.82 -0.24
N LEU A 288 10.31 -8.10 -1.38
CA LEU A 288 10.79 -7.12 -2.33
C LEU A 288 10.15 -7.40 -3.68
N VAL A 289 9.49 -6.39 -4.24
CA VAL A 289 8.92 -6.43 -5.59
C VAL A 289 9.52 -5.30 -6.42
N VAL A 290 9.87 -5.63 -7.67
CA VAL A 290 10.35 -4.68 -8.67
C VAL A 290 9.60 -4.95 -9.97
N VAL A 291 9.08 -3.88 -10.59
CA VAL A 291 8.42 -3.93 -11.91
C VAL A 291 8.89 -2.71 -12.70
N GLY A 292 9.59 -2.94 -13.81
CA GLY A 292 10.24 -1.88 -14.58
C GLY A 292 11.26 -1.12 -13.74
N VAL A 293 11.12 0.20 -13.68
CA VAL A 293 11.95 1.10 -12.84
C VAL A 293 11.40 1.32 -11.43
N SER A 294 10.19 0.82 -11.15
CA SER A 294 9.52 0.96 -9.87
C SER A 294 9.87 -0.21 -8.95
N PHE A 295 10.20 0.09 -7.69
CA PHE A 295 10.41 -0.93 -6.66
C PHE A 295 9.75 -0.54 -5.34
N SER A 296 9.35 -1.57 -4.60
CA SER A 296 8.84 -1.45 -3.24
C SER A 296 9.36 -2.64 -2.43
N PHE A 297 9.88 -2.36 -1.24
CA PHE A 297 10.25 -3.41 -0.29
C PHE A 297 9.56 -3.20 1.04
N TRP A 298 9.31 -4.32 1.70
CA TRP A 298 8.81 -4.33 3.06
C TRP A 298 9.63 -5.31 3.89
N LEU A 299 10.12 -4.82 5.03
CA LEU A 299 10.83 -5.63 6.02
C LEU A 299 10.13 -5.48 7.36
N CYS A 300 9.60 -6.57 7.90
CA CYS A 300 9.10 -6.57 9.27
C CYS A 300 10.29 -6.71 10.23
N ILE A 301 10.55 -5.70 11.07
CA ILE A 301 11.57 -5.71 12.12
C ILE A 301 10.83 -5.79 13.46
N MET A 302 11.04 -6.85 14.25
CA MET A 302 10.47 -6.90 15.60
C MET A 302 11.17 -5.91 16.55
N GLY A 303 10.36 -5.17 17.32
CA GLY A 303 10.76 -4.32 18.45
C GLY A 303 10.23 -2.88 18.34
N ILE A 304 10.24 -2.35 17.11
CA ILE A 304 9.63 -1.10 16.68
C ILE A 304 9.27 -1.36 15.23
N SER A 305 8.03 -1.10 14.81
CA SER A 305 7.62 -1.17 13.40
C SER A 305 8.29 -0.03 12.62
N GLU A 306 9.62 -0.04 12.49
CA GLU A 306 10.32 0.91 11.64
C GLU A 306 10.23 0.42 10.20
N CYS A 307 9.29 0.99 9.46
CA CYS A 307 9.32 0.93 8.00
C CYS A 307 10.30 1.97 7.49
N PHE A 308 11.41 1.52 6.91
CA PHE A 308 12.14 2.35 5.96
C PHE A 308 11.38 2.33 4.64
N LEU A 309 10.48 3.29 4.49
CA LEU A 309 9.86 3.58 3.21
C LEU A 309 10.91 4.25 2.32
N ILE A 310 11.47 3.52 1.38
CA ILE A 310 12.20 4.13 0.27
C ILE A 310 11.38 3.85 -0.98
N HIS A 311 10.46 4.77 -1.29
CA HIS A 311 9.98 4.87 -2.65
C HIS A 311 11.04 5.66 -3.44
N GLY A 312 11.73 4.96 -4.33
CA GLY A 312 12.62 5.58 -5.30
C GLY A 312 12.16 5.22 -6.69
N THR A 313 11.91 6.22 -7.54
CA THR A 313 12.05 6.00 -8.98
C THR A 313 13.55 5.83 -9.22
N CYS A 314 14.01 4.60 -9.41
CA CYS A 314 15.41 4.41 -9.76
C CYS A 314 15.57 4.82 -11.22
N VAL A 315 16.20 5.97 -11.49
CA VAL A 315 16.63 6.43 -12.83
C VAL A 315 17.79 5.55 -13.36
N PHE A 316 17.77 4.25 -13.06
CA PHE A 316 18.93 3.38 -13.18
C PHE A 316 18.96 2.55 -14.47
N LEU A 317 17.87 2.46 -15.23
CA LEU A 317 17.81 1.56 -16.39
C LEU A 317 17.83 2.25 -17.77
N LYS A 318 18.16 3.55 -17.84
CA LYS A 318 18.44 4.20 -19.13
C LYS A 318 19.91 4.12 -19.57
N TYR A 319 20.78 3.50 -18.76
CA TYR A 319 22.23 3.45 -18.97
C TYR A 319 22.88 2.05 -18.76
N ILE A 320 22.08 0.97 -18.86
CA ILE A 320 22.58 -0.41 -19.09
C ILE A 320 21.93 -0.91 -20.37
#